data_AF-A0A1B7UQ16-F1
#
_entry.id   AF-A0A1B7UQ16-F1
#
_cell.length_a   1.000
_cell.length_b   1.000
_cell.length_c   1.000
_cell.angle_alpha   90.00
_cell.angle_beta   90.00
_cell.angle_gamma   90.00
#
_symmetry.space_group_name_H-M   'P 1'
#
loop_
_entity.id
_entity.type
_entity.pdbx_description
1 polymer ?
#
loop_
_entity_poly.entity_id
_entity_poly.type
_entity_poly.pdbx_seq_one_letter_code
_entity_poly.pdbx_strand_id
1 'polypeptide(L)' 'MFSKQFFQALIWIEMTPFVLCLFIGFIQLFQYDLWVSFKVWLFTFIVLQPFFLIPKWRLLKSLAKGNRL' A
#
# COMPACT_ATOMS: atom_id res chain seq x y z
N MET A 1 3.13 -15.37 17.99
CA MET A 1 4.07 -15.55 16.86
C MET A 1 3.39 -15.28 15.52
N PHE A 2 2.17 -15.78 15.29
CA PHE A 2 1.37 -15.55 14.09
C PHE A 2 0.91 -14.08 13.88
N SER A 3 0.71 -13.28 14.93
CA SER A 3 0.29 -11.86 14.78
C SER A 3 1.34 -11.04 14.04
N LYS A 4 2.62 -11.28 14.33
CA LYS A 4 3.75 -10.67 13.62
C LYS A 4 3.75 -11.01 12.13
N GLN A 5 3.37 -12.24 11.75
CA GLN A 5 3.31 -12.66 10.34
C GLN A 5 2.18 -11.97 9.57
N PHE A 6 1.01 -11.75 10.20
CA PHE A 6 -0.08 -10.99 9.59
C PHE A 6 0.32 -9.53 9.34
N PHE A 7 0.86 -8.85 10.36
CA PHE A 7 1.32 -7.47 10.20
C PHE A 7 2.49 -7.35 9.22
N GLN A 8 3.41 -8.30 9.22
CA GLN A 8 4.52 -8.33 8.26
C GLN A 8 4.00 -8.52 6.83
N ALA A 9 3.05 -9.43 6.61
CA ALA A 9 2.40 -9.60 5.31
C ALA A 9 1.65 -8.33 4.88
N LEU A 10 0.88 -7.71 5.79
CA LEU A 10 0.17 -6.46 5.52
C LEU A 10 1.14 -5.32 5.14
N ILE A 11 2.23 -5.15 5.90
CA ILE A 11 3.26 -4.13 5.62
C ILE A 11 3.90 -4.39 4.26
N TRP A 12 4.24 -5.63 3.92
CA TRP A 12 4.80 -5.95 2.60
C TRP A 12 3.82 -5.64 1.46
N ILE A 13 2.52 -5.87 1.68
CA ILE A 13 1.46 -5.60 0.71
C ILE A 13 1.30 -4.10 0.49
N GLU A 14 1.39 -3.29 1.55
CA GLU A 14 1.24 -1.83 1.50
C GLU A 14 2.53 -1.11 1.06
N MET A 15 3.71 -1.65 1.41
CA MET A 15 5.01 -1.08 1.02
C MET A 15 5.19 -1.01 -0.49
N THR A 16 4.70 -2.03 -1.21
CA THR A 16 4.85 -2.09 -2.67
C THR A 16 4.12 -0.95 -3.39
N PRO A 17 2.79 -0.74 -3.21
CA PRO A 17 2.11 0.40 -3.79
C PRO A 17 2.60 1.73 -3.21
N PHE A 18 3.02 1.77 -1.94
CA PHE A 18 3.55 2.99 -1.32
C PHE A 18 4.83 3.50 -2.00
N VAL A 19 5.82 2.62 -2.19
CA VAL A 19 7.09 2.95 -2.86
C VAL A 19 6.85 3.32 -4.32
N LEU A 20 5.97 2.59 -5.01
CA LEU A 20 5.65 2.83 -6.41
C LEU A 20 4.96 4.20 -6.58
N CYS A 21 4.03 4.54 -5.68
CA CYS A 21 3.40 5.86 -5.67
C CYS A 21 4.43 6.94 -5.34
N LEU A 22 5.30 6.74 -4.34
CA LEU A 22 6.36 7.70 -3.97
C LEU A 22 7.24 8.04 -5.16
N PHE A 23 7.62 7.04 -5.96
CA PHE A 23 8.38 7.26 -7.19
C PHE A 23 7.62 8.14 -8.20
N ILE A 24 6.34 7.88 -8.40
CA ILE A 24 5.47 8.71 -9.28
C ILE A 24 5.37 10.14 -8.75
N GLY A 25 5.11 10.31 -7.45
CA GLY A 25 5.06 11.62 -6.80
C GLY A 25 6.38 12.38 -6.91
N PHE A 26 7.51 11.69 -6.79
CA PHE A 26 8.83 12.28 -6.94
C PHE A 26 9.11 12.74 -8.38
N ILE A 27 8.74 11.94 -9.39
CA ILE A 27 8.83 12.36 -10.80
C ILE A 27 7.99 13.62 -11.04
N GLN A 28 6.78 13.67 -10.48
CA GLN A 28 5.90 14.83 -10.60
C GLN A 28 6.44 16.08 -9.90
N LEU A 29 7.34 15.94 -8.92
CA LEU A 29 8.01 17.07 -8.25
C LEU A 29 8.91 17.87 -9.20
N PHE A 30 9.45 17.24 -10.25
CA PHE A 30 10.27 17.92 -11.26
C PHE A 30 9.44 18.74 -12.24
N GLN A 31 8.12 18.53 -12.29
CA GLN A 31 7.22 19.16 -13.26
C GLN A 31 6.25 20.15 -12.61
N TYR A 32 5.91 19.96 -11.33
CA TYR A 32 4.89 20.74 -10.62
C TYR A 32 5.31 21.07 -9.19
N ASP A 33 4.55 21.99 -8.57
CA ASP A 33 4.70 22.31 -7.15
C ASP A 33 4.50 21.09 -6.25
N LEU A 34 5.21 21.08 -5.12
CA LEU A 34 5.20 20.01 -4.12
C LEU A 34 3.78 19.60 -3.68
N TRP A 35 2.86 20.56 -3.64
CA TRP A 35 1.47 20.32 -3.25
C TRP A 35 0.65 19.57 -4.31
N VAL A 36 0.95 19.80 -5.59
CA VAL A 36 0.33 19.07 -6.69
C VAL A 36 0.89 17.64 -6.72
N SER A 37 2.21 17.49 -6.60
CA SER A 37 2.88 16.19 -6.59
C SER A 37 2.42 15.32 -5.41
N PHE A 38 2.19 15.92 -4.24
CA PHE A 38 1.61 15.22 -3.08
C PHE A 38 0.17 14.75 -3.34
N LYS A 39 -0.68 15.57 -3.96
CA LYS A 39 -2.05 15.17 -4.32
C LYS A 39 -2.04 14.02 -5.33
N VAL A 40 -1.18 14.09 -6.35
CA VAL A 40 -1.04 13.01 -7.34
C VAL A 40 -0.58 11.73 -6.64
N TRP A 41 0.44 11.81 -5.80
CA TRP A 41 0.90 10.68 -4.99
C TRP A 41 -0.25 10.03 -4.19
N LEU A 42 -1.02 10.83 -3.44
CA LEU A 42 -2.11 10.36 -2.60
C LEU A 42 -3.24 9.72 -3.42
N PHE A 43 -3.66 10.36 -4.52
CA PHE A 43 -4.69 9.81 -5.40
C PHE A 43 -4.25 8.49 -6.02
N THR A 44 -3.01 8.43 -6.50
CA THR A 44 -2.47 7.21 -7.12
C THR A 44 -2.41 6.07 -6.10
N PHE A 45 -2.04 6.38 -4.85
CA PHE A 45 -2.00 5.41 -3.76
C PHE A 45 -3.40 4.85 -3.45
N ILE A 46 -4.41 5.72 -3.26
CA ILE A 46 -5.78 5.30 -2.97
C ILE A 46 -6.37 4.43 -4.10
N VAL A 47 -6.08 4.78 -5.36
CA VAL A 47 -6.58 4.04 -6.53
C VAL A 47 -5.88 2.69 -6.69
N LEU A 48 -4.57 2.61 -6.45
CA LEU A 48 -3.80 1.38 -6.59
C LEU A 48 -3.99 0.42 -5.42
N GLN A 49 -4.13 0.93 -4.20
CA GLN A 49 -4.26 0.14 -2.97
C GLN A 49 -5.26 -1.03 -3.06
N PRO A 50 -6.50 -0.88 -3.58
CA PRO A 50 -7.42 -2.01 -3.73
C PRO A 50 -6.89 -3.11 -4.66
N PHE A 51 -6.13 -2.79 -5.71
CA PHE A 51 -5.55 -3.80 -6.61
C PHE A 51 -4.49 -4.67 -5.93
N PHE A 52 -3.82 -4.16 -4.89
CA PHE A 52 -2.85 -4.93 -4.10
C PHE A 52 -3.49 -5.68 -2.93
N LEU A 53 -4.54 -5.11 -2.32
CA LEU A 53 -5.28 -5.73 -1.22
C LEU A 53 -6.22 -6.85 -1.67
N ILE A 54 -6.98 -6.66 -2.74
CA ILE A 54 -8.03 -7.60 -3.19
C ILE A 54 -7.48 -9.01 -3.48
N PRO A 55 -6.37 -9.20 -4.24
CA PRO A 55 -5.85 -10.52 -4.54
C PRO A 55 -5.35 -11.26 -3.29
N LYS A 56 -4.85 -10.50 -2.31
CA LYS A 56 -4.26 -11.03 -1.07
C LYS A 56 -5.26 -11.03 0.10
N TRP A 57 -6.50 -10.59 -0.13
CA TRP A 57 -7.55 -10.52 0.87
C TRP A 57 -7.87 -11.89 1.49
N ARG A 58 -7.93 -12.94 0.67
CA ARG A 58 -8.15 -14.32 1.16
C ARG A 58 -7.02 -14.81 2.06
N LEU A 59 -5.77 -14.47 1.71
CA LEU A 59 -4.59 -14.83 2.48
C LEU A 59 -4.56 -14.07 3.82
N LEU A 60 -4.82 -12.76 3.78
CA LEU A 60 -4.94 -11.92 4.97
C LEU A 60 -6.07 -12.40 5.88
N LYS A 61 -7.24 -12.75 5.34
CA LYS A 61 -8.38 -13.28 6.11
C LYS A 61 -8.07 -14.63 6.77
N SER A 62 -7.33 -15.49 6.08
CA SER A 62 -6.86 -16.77 6.64
C SER A 62 -5.89 -16.54 7.81
N LEU A 63 -4.93 -15.64 7.63
CA LEU A 63 -3.96 -15.26 8.67
C LEU A 63 -4.61 -14.54 9.86
N ALA A 64 -5.64 -13.71 9.63
CA ALA A 64 -6.42 -13.05 10.68
C ALA A 64 -7.23 -14.08 11.49
N LYS A 65 -7.91 -15.02 10.81
CA LYS A 65 -8.65 -16.11 11.46
C LYS A 65 -7.74 -17.04 12.28
N GLY A 66 -6.54 -17.34 11.75
CA GLY A 66 -5.51 -18.08 12.48
C GLY A 66 -4.97 -17.34 13.70
N ASN A 67 -5.06 -16.01 13.72
CA ASN A 67 -4.66 -15.15 14.83
C ASN A 67 -5.79 -14.78 15.81
N ARG A 68 -7.05 -15.13 15.53
CA ARG A 68 -8.23 -14.59 16.25
C ARG A 68 -8.26 -13.05 16.29
N LEU A 69 -7.81 -12.41 15.20
CA LEU A 69 -7.92 -10.96 14.97
C LEU A 69 -9.19 -10.64 14.17
#